data_AF-A0A9W9NES5-F1
#
_entry.id   AF-A0A9W9NES5-F1
#
_cell.length_a   1.000
_cell.length_b   1.000
_cell.length_c   1.000
_cell.angle_alpha   90.00
_cell.angle_beta   90.00
_cell.angle_gamma   90.00
#
_symmetry.space_group_name_H-M   'P 1'
#
loop_
_entity.id
_entity.type
_entity.pdbx_description
1 polymer ?
#
loop_
_entity_poly.entity_id
_entity_poly.type
_entity_poly.pdbx_seq_one_letter_code
_entity_poly.pdbx_strand_id
1 'polypeptide(L)'
;MPSATGILKKNEEGAIRGQFAVDGSTYFFVGTLLTPISSFGISNARIIYDSTEQLAEQPVMFEEIPIRKDQIELKLQNGVEVSGFFDQPFGDDDVNDQTFVTGGAAWMQMES
;
A
#
# COMPACT_ATOMS: atom_id res chain seq x y z
N MET A 1 4.33 18.10 0.20
CA MET A 1 4.31 16.63 0.14
C MET A 1 4.52 16.21 -1.30
N PRO A 2 5.72 15.71 -1.64
CA PRO A 2 5.95 14.94 -2.86
C PRO A 2 4.95 13.80 -3.05
N SER A 3 4.75 13.38 -4.30
CA SER A 3 3.95 12.19 -4.59
C SER A 3 4.46 11.48 -5.84
N ALA A 4 4.33 10.15 -5.83
CA ALA A 4 4.68 9.30 -6.95
C ALA A 4 3.54 8.34 -7.26
N THR A 5 3.56 7.77 -8.46
CA THR A 5 2.59 6.77 -8.92
C THR A 5 3.27 5.44 -9.18
N GLY A 6 2.50 4.37 -9.08
CA GLY A 6 2.98 3.03 -9.28
C GLY A 6 1.88 2.00 -9.27
N ILE A 7 2.29 0.76 -9.06
CA ILE A 7 1.38 -0.38 -8.95
C ILE A 7 1.45 -0.95 -7.53
N LEU A 8 0.35 -1.50 -7.04
CA LEU A 8 0.26 -2.23 -5.78
C LEU A 8 -0.54 -3.51 -5.98
N LYS A 9 -0.07 -4.62 -5.42
CA LYS A 9 -0.75 -5.91 -5.48
C LYS A 9 -0.67 -6.60 -4.13
N LYS A 10 -1.74 -7.28 -3.76
CA LYS A 10 -1.79 -8.21 -2.61
C LYS A 10 -2.14 -9.60 -3.13
N ASN A 11 -1.46 -10.64 -2.64
CA ASN A 11 -1.81 -12.04 -2.94
C ASN A 11 -2.79 -12.64 -1.89
N GLU A 12 -3.20 -13.89 -2.10
CA GLU A 12 -4.10 -14.61 -1.19
C GLU A 12 -3.49 -14.87 0.20
N GLU A 13 -2.16 -14.94 0.30
CA GLU A 13 -1.44 -15.14 1.57
C GLU A 13 -1.27 -13.84 2.38
N GLY A 14 -1.73 -12.71 1.84
CA GLY A 14 -1.61 -11.39 2.46
C GLY A 14 -0.33 -10.63 2.12
N ALA A 15 0.60 -11.21 1.36
CA ALA A 15 1.80 -10.50 0.93
C ALA A 15 1.45 -9.36 -0.02
N ILE A 16 1.94 -8.16 0.28
CA ILE A 16 1.80 -6.96 -0.53
C ILE A 16 3.12 -6.69 -1.26
N ARG A 17 3.02 -6.36 -2.54
CA ARG A 17 4.13 -5.86 -3.36
C ARG A 17 3.68 -4.68 -4.20
N GLY A 18 4.44 -3.60 -4.15
CA GLY A 18 4.26 -2.44 -5.02
C GLY A 18 5.56 -2.00 -5.65
N GLN A 19 5.45 -1.28 -6.76
CA GLN A 19 6.58 -0.70 -7.47
C GLN A 19 6.21 0.74 -7.86
N PHE A 20 7.03 1.69 -7.43
CA PHE A 20 6.78 3.13 -7.55
C PHE A 20 7.98 3.85 -8.15
N ALA A 21 7.70 4.83 -9.01
CA ALA A 21 8.72 5.69 -9.59
C ALA A 21 8.84 6.98 -8.77
N VAL A 22 9.88 7.08 -7.94
CA VAL A 22 10.12 8.18 -7.00
C VAL A 22 11.37 8.92 -7.43
N ASP A 23 11.21 10.19 -7.85
CA ASP A 23 12.32 11.06 -8.26
C ASP A 23 13.30 10.42 -9.27
N GLY A 24 12.76 9.63 -10.21
CA GLY A 24 13.53 8.93 -11.25
C GLY A 24 14.14 7.60 -10.82
N SER A 25 14.01 7.21 -9.55
CA SER A 25 14.42 5.90 -9.02
C SER A 25 13.21 4.96 -8.87
N THR A 26 13.46 3.65 -8.94
CA THR A 26 12.44 2.64 -8.67
C THR A 26 12.50 2.22 -7.21
N TYR A 27 11.37 2.31 -6.52
CA TYR A 27 11.20 1.81 -5.16
C TYR A 27 10.20 0.67 -5.14
N PHE A 28 10.54 -0.38 -4.39
CA PHE A 28 9.65 -1.49 -4.12
C PHE A 28 9.05 -1.37 -2.73
N PHE A 29 7.73 -1.45 -2.64
CA PHE A 29 7.00 -1.55 -1.39
C PHE A 29 6.71 -3.01 -1.11
N VAL A 30 7.18 -3.56 0.01
CA VAL A 30 7.00 -4.98 0.34
C VAL A 30 6.54 -5.11 1.77
N GLY A 31 5.47 -5.87 1.98
CA GLY A 31 4.91 -6.06 3.31
C GLY A 31 3.85 -7.13 3.35
N THR A 32 3.04 -7.08 4.41
CA THR A 32 1.94 -8.02 4.64
C THR A 32 0.71 -7.26 5.10
N LEU A 33 -0.43 -7.49 4.45
CA LEU A 33 -1.75 -7.13 4.93
C LEU A 33 -2.36 -8.36 5.59
N LEU A 34 -2.52 -8.29 6.92
CA LEU A 34 -3.12 -9.36 7.72
C LEU A 34 -4.65 -9.32 7.68
N THR A 35 -5.24 -8.25 7.15
CA THR A 35 -6.67 -8.12 6.95
C THR A 35 -7.18 -9.24 6.03
N PRO A 36 -8.18 -10.02 6.46
CA PRO A 36 -8.69 -11.17 5.70
C PRO A 36 -9.60 -10.72 4.56
N ILE A 37 -9.00 -10.14 3.52
CA ILE A 37 -9.63 -9.80 2.24
C ILE A 37 -8.94 -10.54 1.10
N SER A 38 -9.64 -10.76 -0.02
CA SER A 38 -9.09 -11.43 -1.20
C SER A 38 -7.85 -10.72 -1.77
N SER A 39 -7.17 -11.37 -2.72
CA SER A 39 -6.15 -10.69 -3.52
C SER A 39 -6.73 -9.48 -4.26
N PHE A 40 -5.88 -8.47 -4.50
CA PHE A 40 -6.27 -7.29 -5.24
C PHE A 40 -5.09 -6.71 -6.02
N GLY A 41 -5.42 -5.90 -7.02
CA GLY A 41 -4.47 -5.08 -7.79
C GLY A 41 -4.93 -3.63 -7.82
N ILE A 42 -3.96 -2.72 -7.85
CA ILE A 42 -4.15 -1.28 -8.05
C ILE A 42 -3.08 -0.86 -9.05
N SER A 43 -3.50 -0.58 -10.29
CA SER A 43 -2.60 -0.23 -11.38
C SER A 43 -2.18 1.25 -11.39
N ASN A 44 -2.89 2.10 -10.64
CA ASN A 44 -2.59 3.52 -10.49
C ASN A 44 -2.56 3.90 -9.00
N ALA A 45 -1.72 3.21 -8.24
CA ALA A 45 -1.51 3.51 -6.84
C ALA A 45 -0.71 4.80 -6.71
N ARG A 46 -1.07 5.65 -5.76
CA ARG A 46 -0.38 6.89 -5.43
C ARG A 46 0.31 6.75 -4.09
N ILE A 47 1.50 7.31 -3.98
CA ILE A 47 2.20 7.46 -2.71
C ILE A 47 2.34 8.94 -2.37
N ILE A 48 2.22 9.27 -1.09
CA ILE A 48 2.47 10.60 -0.55
C ILE A 48 3.46 10.44 0.60
N TYR A 49 4.47 11.29 0.62
CA TYR A 49 5.54 11.29 1.62
C TYR A 49 6.06 12.73 1.79
N ASP A 50 6.86 12.98 2.82
CA ASP A 50 7.52 14.27 3.06
C ASP A 50 8.98 14.24 2.60
N SER A 51 9.68 13.13 2.80
CA SER A 51 11.08 12.90 2.40
C SER A 51 11.31 11.44 2.00
N THR A 52 12.25 11.20 1.09
CA THR A 52 12.66 9.83 0.69
C THR A 52 13.27 9.04 1.85
N GLU A 53 13.74 9.71 2.91
CA GLU A 53 14.20 9.05 4.15
C GLU A 53 13.09 8.25 4.85
N GLN A 54 11.81 8.60 4.62
CA GLN A 54 10.67 7.83 5.15
C GLN A 54 10.41 6.54 4.36
N LEU A 55 10.97 6.39 3.15
CA LEU A 55 10.91 5.17 2.36
C LEU A 55 11.96 4.18 2.88
N ALA A 56 11.81 3.80 4.14
CA ALA A 56 12.80 3.05 4.92
C ALA A 56 12.76 1.54 4.63
N GLU A 57 13.94 0.90 4.69
CA GLU A 57 14.10 -0.56 4.55
C GLU A 57 13.56 -1.37 5.73
N GLN A 58 13.35 -0.73 6.88
CA GLN A 58 12.75 -1.38 8.03
C GLN A 58 11.21 -1.37 7.91
N PRO A 59 10.53 -2.48 8.30
CA PRO A 59 9.08 -2.50 8.30
C PRO A 59 8.48 -1.45 9.23
N VAL A 60 7.52 -0.69 8.70
CA VAL A 60 6.70 0.25 9.45
C VAL A 60 5.27 -0.27 9.47
N MET A 61 4.64 -0.22 10.65
CA MET A 61 3.27 -0.68 10.84
C MET A 61 2.27 0.25 10.17
N PHE A 62 1.16 -0.32 9.71
CA PHE A 62 0.03 0.44 9.22
C PHE A 62 -0.76 1.06 10.37
N GLU A 63 -1.34 2.23 10.12
CA GLU A 63 -2.43 2.78 10.91
C GLU A 63 -3.73 2.02 10.61
N GLU A 64 -4.59 1.91 11.61
CA GLU A 64 -5.86 1.21 11.51
C GLU A 64 -6.88 2.10 10.75
N ILE A 65 -7.00 1.87 9.45
CA ILE A 65 -7.89 2.61 8.56
C ILE A 65 -8.91 1.64 7.94
N PRO A 66 -10.20 2.00 7.83
CA PRO A 66 -11.20 1.17 7.15
C PRO A 66 -10.86 0.98 5.68
N ILE A 67 -10.97 -0.25 5.19
CA ILE A 67 -10.89 -0.55 3.76
C ILE A 67 -12.27 -0.26 3.14
N ARG A 68 -12.30 0.39 1.98
CA ARG A 68 -13.54 0.64 1.23
C ARG A 68 -13.68 -0.37 0.11
N LYS A 69 -14.87 -0.48 -0.48
CA LYS A 69 -15.15 -1.46 -1.54
C LYS A 69 -14.39 -1.17 -2.83
N ASP A 70 -14.17 0.10 -3.12
CA ASP A 70 -13.61 0.59 -4.38
C ASP A 70 -12.16 1.06 -4.25
N GLN A 71 -11.69 1.32 -3.03
CA GLN A 71 -10.36 1.88 -2.78
C GLN A 71 -9.76 1.43 -1.45
N ILE A 72 -8.44 1.58 -1.35
CA ILE A 72 -7.69 1.41 -0.10
C ILE A 72 -6.86 2.65 0.20
N GLU A 73 -6.62 2.85 1.49
CA GLU A 73 -5.65 3.79 2.03
C GLU A 73 -4.78 3.03 3.04
N LEU A 74 -3.49 2.93 2.76
CA LEU A 74 -2.47 2.36 3.63
C LEU A 74 -1.62 3.52 4.15
N LYS A 75 -1.89 3.95 5.38
CA LYS A 75 -1.05 4.94 6.06
C LYS A 75 -0.08 4.23 6.98
N LEU A 76 1.20 4.54 6.85
CA LEU A 76 2.26 4.00 7.70
C LEU A 76 2.48 4.95 8.88
N GLN A 77 2.84 4.40 10.05
CA GLN A 77 3.09 5.20 11.27
C GLN A 77 4.19 6.25 11.15
N ASN A 78 5.03 6.18 10.10
CA ASN A 78 6.06 7.17 9.80
C ASN A 78 5.57 8.30 8.89
N GLY A 79 4.28 8.33 8.52
CA GLY A 79 3.64 9.38 7.72
C GLY A 79 3.56 9.12 6.22
N VAL A 80 4.09 7.99 5.71
CA VAL A 80 3.93 7.62 4.30
C VAL A 80 2.52 7.09 4.06
N GLU A 81 1.88 7.54 2.99
CA GLU A 81 0.55 7.08 2.58
C GLU A 81 0.63 6.42 1.20
N VAL A 82 -0.01 5.26 1.05
CA VAL A 82 -0.23 4.59 -0.23
C VAL A 82 -1.73 4.42 -0.43
N SER A 83 -2.28 4.93 -1.54
CA SER A 83 -3.71 4.86 -1.79
C SER A 83 -4.01 4.59 -3.26
N GLY A 84 -5.22 4.11 -3.54
CA GLY A 84 -5.69 3.94 -4.90
C GLY A 84 -6.98 3.16 -4.99
N PHE A 85 -7.58 3.19 -6.18
CA PHE A 85 -8.76 2.42 -6.52
C PHE A 85 -8.37 1.02 -6.96
N PHE A 86 -9.09 0.01 -6.50
CA PHE A 86 -8.88 -1.35 -6.95
C PHE A 86 -9.18 -1.46 -8.45
N ASP A 87 -8.34 -2.21 -9.15
CA ASP A 87 -8.55 -2.56 -10.56
C ASP A 87 -9.91 -3.26 -10.75
N GLN A 88 -10.33 -4.02 -9.72
CA GLN A 88 -11.65 -4.60 -9.59
C GLN A 88 -12.17 -4.32 -8.17
N PRO A 89 -13.30 -3.59 -8.01
CA PRO A 89 -13.91 -3.38 -6.70
C PRO A 89 -14.36 -4.69 -6.04
N PHE A 90 -14.35 -4.68 -4.71
CA PHE A 90 -14.88 -5.76 -3.89
C PHE A 90 -16.41 -5.82 -3.92
N GLY A 91 -16.96 -7.02 -3.72
CA GLY A 91 -18.39 -7.23 -3.54
C GLY A 91 -18.89 -6.71 -2.19
N ASP A 92 -20.22 -6.71 -2.01
CA ASP A 92 -20.85 -6.16 -0.81
C ASP A 92 -20.52 -6.94 0.48
N ASP A 93 -20.17 -8.21 0.34
CA ASP A 93 -19.85 -9.13 1.45
C ASP A 93 -18.35 -9.24 1.74
N ASP A 94 -17.50 -8.74 0.84
CA ASP A 94 -16.03 -8.89 0.92
C ASP A 94 -15.39 -7.86 1.88
N VAL A 95 -16.02 -6.69 2.02
CA VAL A 95 -15.52 -5.58 2.84
C VAL A 95 -16.70 -4.88 3.52
N ASN A 96 -16.58 -4.67 4.84
CA ASN A 96 -17.58 -3.99 5.66
C ASN A 96 -16.93 -2.93 6.58
N ASP A 97 -17.76 -2.21 7.33
CA ASP A 97 -17.32 -1.15 8.24
C ASP A 97 -16.43 -1.64 9.41
N GLN A 98 -16.23 -2.95 9.53
CA GLN A 98 -15.34 -3.60 10.50
C GLN A 98 -14.07 -4.17 9.86
N THR A 99 -13.84 -3.90 8.57
CA THR A 99 -12.68 -4.38 7.82
C THR A 99 -11.59 -3.32 7.79
N PHE A 100 -10.59 -3.46 8.66
CA PHE A 100 -9.52 -2.48 8.83
C PHE A 100 -8.18 -2.99 8.32
N VAL A 101 -7.35 -2.06 7.85
CA VAL A 101 -5.95 -2.31 7.51
C VAL A 101 -5.18 -2.77 8.76
N THR A 102 -4.48 -3.90 8.64
CA THR A 102 -3.57 -4.40 9.69
C THR A 102 -2.34 -5.03 9.05
N GLY A 103 -1.17 -4.83 9.67
CA GLY A 103 0.12 -5.33 9.17
C GLY A 103 1.15 -4.22 9.06
N GLY A 104 2.09 -4.36 8.11
CA GLY A 104 3.14 -3.38 7.90
C GLY A 104 3.94 -3.67 6.63
N ALA A 105 4.79 -2.71 6.26
CA ALA A 105 5.59 -2.79 5.04
C ALA A 105 6.89 -2.00 5.15
N ALA A 106 7.85 -2.38 4.32
CA ALA A 106 9.13 -1.73 4.13
C ALA A 106 9.29 -1.29 2.66
N TRP A 107 10.29 -0.47 2.42
CA TRP A 107 10.67 0.02 1.10
C TRP A 107 12.06 -0.47 0.73
N MET A 108 12.29 -0.78 -0.54
CA MET A 108 13.62 -1.10 -1.05
C MET A 108 13.86 -0.27 -2.31
N GLN A 109 14.93 0.51 -2.32
CA GLN A 109 15.36 1.21 -3.52
C GLN A 109 16.10 0.23 -4.44
N MET A 110 15.76 0.22 -5.73
CA MET A 110 16.57 -0.49 -6.71
C MET A 110 17.79 0.37 -7.03
N GLU A 111 18.97 -0.11 -6.65
CA GLU A 111 20.23 0.47 -7.15
C GLU A 111 20.31 0.21 -8.66
N SER A 112 20.42 1.31 -9.42
CA SER A 112 20.60 1.31 -10.87
C SER A 112 22.06 1.14 -11.27
#